data_AF-A0A1I1T631-F1
#
_entry.id   AF-A0A1I1T631-F1
#
_cell.length_a   1.000
_cell.length_b   1.000
_cell.length_c   1.000
_cell.angle_alpha   90.00
_cell.angle_beta   90.00
_cell.angle_gamma   90.00
#
_symmetry.space_group_name_H-M   'P 1'
#
loop_
_entity.id
_entity.type
_entity.pdbx_description
1 polymer ?
#
loop_
_entity_poly.entity_id
_entity_poly.type
_entity_poly.pdbx_seq_one_letter_code
_entity_poly.pdbx_strand_id
1 'polypeptide(L)' 'MKTLATHPELVRAWLLAVAGMPPPPPARPAKPAPAKPLQH' A
#
# COMPACT_ATOMS: atom_id res chain seq x y z
N MET A 1 24.28 9.18 -14.01
CA MET A 1 22.86 8.77 -14.12
C MET A 1 22.62 7.57 -13.21
N LYS A 2 21.92 7.74 -12.06
CA LYS A 2 21.61 6.67 -11.09
C LYS A 2 20.26 6.96 -10.42
N THR A 3 19.18 6.98 -11.19
CA THR A 3 17.84 7.36 -10.68
C THR A 3 17.04 6.13 -10.20
N LEU A 4 17.42 4.93 -10.65
CA LEU A 4 16.68 3.69 -10.34
C LEU A 4 16.99 3.14 -8.94
N ALA A 5 18.19 3.42 -8.40
CA ALA A 5 18.61 2.94 -7.08
C ALA A 5 18.00 3.72 -5.91
N THR A 6 17.44 4.91 -6.17
CA THR A 6 16.86 5.78 -5.14
C THR A 6 15.48 5.28 -4.69
N HIS A 7 14.78 4.48 -5.51
CA HIS A 7 13.40 4.07 -5.23
C HIS A 7 13.13 2.62 -5.66
N PRO A 8 13.66 1.63 -4.92
CA PRO A 8 13.40 0.21 -5.19
C PRO A 8 11.91 -0.14 -5.15
N GLU A 9 11.11 0.58 -4.35
CA GLU A 9 9.66 0.41 -4.25
C GLU A 9 8.94 0.72 -5.58
N LEU A 10 9.40 1.74 -6.32
CA LEU A 10 8.82 2.08 -7.63
C LEU A 10 9.14 1.02 -8.69
N VAL A 11 10.35 0.46 -8.65
CA VAL A 11 10.75 -0.66 -9.53
C VAL A 11 9.90 -1.89 -9.23
N ARG A 12 9.71 -2.19 -7.95
CA ARG A 12 8.86 -3.31 -7.51
C ARG A 12 7.40 -3.12 -7.94
N ALA A 13 6.85 -1.92 -7.77
CA ALA A 13 5.50 -1.59 -8.22
C ALA A 13 5.35 -1.71 -9.74
N TRP A 14 6.35 -1.25 -10.51
CA TRP A 14 6.37 -1.39 -11.97
C TRP A 14 6.43 -2.86 -12.40
N LEU A 15 7.28 -3.69 -11.77
CA LEU A 15 7.36 -5.12 -12.05
C LEU A 15 6.04 -5.84 -11.74
N LEU A 16 5.39 -5.51 -10.63
CA LEU A 16 4.08 -6.08 -10.28
C LEU A 16 3.00 -5.69 -11.30
N ALA A 17 3.01 -4.44 -11.75
CA ALA A 17 2.09 -3.95 -12.78
C ALA A 17 2.31 -4.66 -14.14
N VAL A 18 3.57 -4.87 -14.55
CA VAL A 18 3.92 -5.63 -15.77
C VAL A 18 3.49 -7.10 -15.66
N ALA A 19 3.59 -7.69 -14.47
CA ALA A 19 3.16 -9.06 -14.19
C ALA A 19 1.63 -9.24 -14.16
N GLY A 20 0.85 -8.17 -14.36
CA GLY A 20 -0.62 -8.21 -14.27
C GLY A 20 -1.12 -8.46 -12.84
N MET A 21 -0.25 -8.36 -11.83
CA MET A 21 -0.64 -8.49 -10.44
C MET A 21 -1.21 -7.15 -9.96
N PRO A 22 -2.39 -7.15 -9.32
CA PRO A 22 -2.92 -5.92 -8.75
C PRO A 22 -1.93 -5.39 -7.69
N PRO A 23 -1.68 -4.07 -7.64
CA PRO A 23 -0.84 -3.49 -6.59
C PRO A 23 -1.43 -3.89 -5.23
N PRO A 24 -0.60 -4.20 -4.21
CA PRO A 24 -1.11 -4.49 -2.89
C PRO A 24 -2.00 -3.32 -2.46
N PRO A 25 -3.17 -3.58 -1.86
CA PRO A 25 -4.04 -2.51 -1.42
C PRO A 25 -3.21 -1.58 -0.53
N PRO A 26 -3.29 -0.25 -0.71
CA PRO A 26 -2.59 0.68 0.17
C PRO A 26 -2.95 0.26 1.59
N ALA A 27 -1.93 -0.08 2.40
CA ALA A 27 -2.12 -0.55 3.76
C ALA A 27 -3.05 0.46 4.43
N ARG A 28 -4.32 0.09 4.55
CA ARG A 28 -5.35 1.01 5.04
C ARG A 28 -4.84 1.38 6.41
N PRO A 29 -4.64 2.68 6.73
CA PRO A 29 -4.38 3.05 8.11
C PRO A 29 -5.47 2.36 8.91
N ALA A 30 -5.09 1.50 9.85
CA ALA A 30 -6.05 0.84 10.71
C ALA A 30 -6.80 1.96 11.41
N LYS A 31 -7.98 2.32 10.87
CA LYS A 31 -8.85 3.29 11.51
C LYS A 31 -9.02 2.77 12.93
N PRO A 32 -8.71 3.56 13.98
CA PRO A 32 -8.99 3.15 15.34
C PRO A 32 -10.47 2.75 15.36
N ALA A 33 -10.75 1.53 15.82
CA ALA A 33 -12.11 1.04 15.89
C ALA A 33 -12.96 2.07 16.66
N PRO A 34 -14.11 2.51 16.13
CA PRO A 34 -15.00 3.36 16.91
C PRO A 34 -15.44 2.58 18.14
N ALA A 35 -15.08 3.08 19.32
CA ALA A 35 -15.62 2.59 20.58
C ALA A 35 -17.15 2.71 20.49
N LYS A 36 -17.85 1.58 20.55
CA LYS A 36 -19.32 1.55 20.62
C LYS A 36 -19.75 2.32 21.87
N PRO A 37 -20.59 3.38 21.79
CA PRO A 37 -21.41 3.76 22.91
C PRO A 37 -22.72 2.99 22.74
N LEU A 38 -22.79 1.74 23.21
CA LEU A 38 -24.07 1.05 23.27
C LEU A 38 -24.67 1.28 24.66
N GLN A 39 -25.42 2.38 24.73
CA GLN A 39 -26.45 2.58 25.74
C GLN A 39 -27.56 1.57 25.49
N HIS A 40 -27.96 0.84 26.52
CA HIS A 40 -29.34 0.52 26.85
C HIS A 40 -29.40 0.05 28.32
#